data_AF-A0A4Q0S1I9-F1
#
_entry.id   AF-A0A4Q0S1I9-F1
#
_cell.length_a   1.000
_cell.length_b   1.000
_cell.length_c   1.000
_cell.angle_alpha   90.00
_cell.angle_beta   90.00
_cell.angle_gamma   90.00
#
_symmetry.space_group_name_H-M   'P 1'
#
loop_
_entity.id
_entity.type
_entity.pdbx_description
1 polymer ?
#
loop_
_entity_poly.entity_id
_entity_poly.type
_entity_poly.pdbx_seq_one_letter_code
_entity_poly.pdbx_strand_id
1 'polypeptide(L)' 'MTHASLRPMDAFDPTEPAILHDRLTDTIITWTADQADDYRRTSRPSGDGTVVWKTYLFDGWGNVLGG' A
#
# COMPACT_ATOMS: atom_id res chain seq x y z
N MET A 1 8.28 11.73 -17.75
CA MET A 1 8.74 10.56 -16.97
C MET A 1 7.54 10.08 -16.19
N THR A 2 6.80 9.10 -16.72
CA THR A 2 5.64 8.55 -16.04
C THR A 2 6.16 7.61 -14.96
N HIS A 3 6.19 8.05 -13.69
CA HIS A 3 6.34 7.11 -12.59
C HIS A 3 5.33 5.99 -12.80
N ALA A 4 5.84 4.77 -12.94
CA ALA A 4 5.04 3.59 -13.25
C ALA A 4 3.84 3.53 -12.29
N SER A 5 2.67 3.37 -12.91
CA SER A 5 1.34 3.48 -12.33
C SER A 5 1.17 2.55 -11.13
N LEU A 6 1.34 3.08 -9.93
CA LEU A 6 0.90 2.39 -8.73
C LEU A 6 -0.60 2.13 -8.86
N ARG A 7 -0.99 0.89 -8.54
CA ARG A 7 -2.38 0.47 -8.55
C ARG A 7 -3.10 1.09 -7.34
N PRO A 8 -4.41 1.38 -7.46
CA PRO A 8 -5.18 1.89 -6.33
C PRO A 8 -5.21 0.86 -5.19
N MET A 9 -5.18 1.36 -3.95
CA MET A 9 -5.18 0.51 -2.74
C MET A 9 -6.41 -0.39 -2.63
N ASP A 10 -7.51 -0.08 -3.32
CA ASP A 10 -8.73 -0.91 -3.33
C ASP A 10 -8.50 -2.32 -3.89
N ALA A 11 -7.51 -2.48 -4.78
CA ALA A 11 -7.17 -3.77 -5.40
C ALA A 11 -5.98 -4.46 -4.70
N PHE A 12 -5.49 -3.90 -3.59
CA PHE A 12 -4.32 -4.41 -2.90
C PHE A 12 -4.62 -5.73 -2.18
N ASP A 13 -3.84 -6.77 -2.45
CA ASP A 13 -3.85 -8.00 -1.66
C ASP A 13 -2.76 -7.95 -0.58
N PRO A 14 -3.13 -7.81 0.70
CA PRO A 14 -2.15 -7.76 1.78
C PRO A 14 -1.46 -9.10 2.04
N THR A 15 -1.90 -10.22 1.44
CA THR A 15 -1.23 -11.53 1.61
C THR A 15 -0.05 -11.76 0.69
N GLU A 16 0.17 -10.90 -0.31
CA GLU A 16 1.32 -10.97 -1.19
C GLU A 16 2.35 -9.89 -0.87
N PRO A 17 3.65 -10.16 -1.04
CA PRO A 17 4.68 -9.14 -0.90
C PRO A 17 4.50 -8.06 -1.98
N ALA A 18 4.48 -6.81 -1.55
CA ALA A 18 4.22 -5.66 -2.41
C ALA A 18 5.09 -4.47 -2.01
N ILE A 19 5.01 -3.40 -2.80
CA ILE A 19 5.45 -2.06 -2.42
C ILE A 19 4.22 -1.18 -2.25
N LEU A 20 4.16 -0.40 -1.19
CA LEU A 20 3.13 0.59 -0.93
C LEU A 20 3.74 1.97 -0.99
N HIS A 21 3.03 2.95 -1.53
CA HIS A 21 3.45 4.33 -1.49
C HIS A 21 2.76 5.06 -0.35
N ASP A 22 3.54 5.60 0.59
CA ASP A 22 3.04 6.44 1.65
C ASP A 22 3.02 7.90 1.18
N ARG A 23 1.81 8.44 1.03
CA ARG A 23 1.57 9.82 0.61
C ARG A 23 2.03 10.86 1.64
N LEU A 24 2.12 10.50 2.93
CA LEU A 24 2.55 11.44 3.96
C LEU A 24 4.05 11.77 3.84
N THR A 25 4.85 10.76 3.52
CA THR A 25 6.31 10.87 3.46
C THR A 25 6.88 10.75 2.04
N ASP A 26 6.01 10.62 1.04
CA ASP A 26 6.36 10.43 -0.38
C ASP A 26 7.39 9.29 -0.56
N THR A 27 7.22 8.21 0.20
CA THR A 27 8.19 7.11 0.32
C THR A 27 7.55 5.78 -0.03
N ILE A 28 8.34 4.92 -0.68
CA ILE A 28 7.95 3.54 -0.95
C ILE A 28 8.27 2.68 0.27
N ILE A 29 7.24 2.06 0.83
CA ILE A 29 7.30 1.11 1.93
C ILE A 29 7.21 -0.30 1.37
N THR A 30 8.15 -1.16 1.73
CA THR A 30 8.05 -2.59 1.41
C THR A 30 7.01 -3.24 2.31
N TRP A 31 6.03 -3.90 1.69
CA TRP A 31 4.98 -4.63 2.37
C TRP A 31 5.32 -6.12 2.46
N THR A 32 5.12 -6.70 3.66
CA THR A 32 5.24 -8.14 3.89
C THR A 32 3.91 -8.70 4.40
N ALA A 33 3.64 -9.96 4.04
CA ALA A 33 2.42 -10.67 4.45
C ALA A 33 2.30 -10.85 5.97
N ASP A 34 3.39 -10.66 6.73
CA ASP A 34 3.39 -10.76 8.20
C ASP A 34 2.41 -9.77 8.85
N GLN A 35 2.16 -8.63 8.20
CA GLN A 35 1.30 -7.56 8.71
C GLN A 35 -0.10 -7.59 8.09
N ALA A 36 -0.42 -8.58 7.25
CA ALA A 36 -1.69 -8.72 6.54
C ALA A 36 -2.90 -8.75 7.46
N ASP A 37 -2.82 -9.54 8.52
CA ASP A 37 -3.89 -9.71 9.49
C ASP A 37 -4.17 -8.43 10.29
N ASP A 38 -3.14 -7.66 10.59
CA ASP A 38 -3.25 -6.38 11.30
C ASP A 38 -3.82 -5.30 10.37
N TYR A 39 -3.36 -5.24 9.14
CA TYR A 39 -3.88 -4.34 8.12
C TYR A 39 -5.35 -4.61 7.82
N ARG A 40 -5.76 -5.86 7.62
CA ARG A 40 -7.19 -6.19 7.40
C ARG A 40 -8.09 -5.76 8.56
N ARG A 41 -7.59 -5.79 9.80
CA ARG A 41 -8.38 -5.44 11.00
C ARG A 41 -8.41 -3.94 11.29
N THR A 42 -7.33 -3.23 10.99
CA THR A 42 -7.12 -1.84 11.47
C THR A 42 -7.03 -0.82 10.35
N SER A 43 -6.84 -1.25 9.11
CA SER A 43 -6.85 -0.34 7.96
C SER A 43 -8.22 0.30 7.78
N ARG A 44 -8.19 1.54 7.30
CA ARG A 44 -9.39 2.33 7.04
C ARG A 44 -9.28 2.91 5.63
N PRO A 45 -9.97 2.33 4.64
CA PRO A 45 -10.05 2.94 3.32
C PRO A 45 -10.75 4.30 3.42
N SER A 46 -10.13 5.30 2.82
CA SER A 46 -10.70 6.62 2.58
C SER A 46 -11.37 6.61 1.21
N GLY A 47 -12.50 7.31 1.07
CA GLY A 47 -13.27 7.36 -0.19
C GLY A 47 -12.52 7.94 -1.39
N ASP A 48 -11.34 8.51 -1.17
CA ASP A 48 -10.46 9.08 -2.19
C ASP A 48 -9.45 8.06 -2.78
N GLY A 49 -9.64 6.76 -2.54
CA GLY A 49 -8.76 5.70 -3.04
C GLY A 49 -7.46 5.52 -2.25
N THR A 50 -7.41 6.10 -1.05
CA THR A 50 -6.29 5.97 -0.10
C THR A 50 -6.66 5.08 1.06
N VAL A 51 -5.69 4.49 1.76
CA VAL A 51 -5.92 3.68 2.95
C VAL A 51 -5.06 4.22 4.09
N VAL A 52 -5.72 4.57 5.20
CA VAL A 52 -5.06 4.92 6.45
C VAL A 52 -4.79 3.66 7.23
N TRP A 53 -3.52 3.44 7.59
CA TRP A 53 -3.14 2.33 8.47
C TRP A 53 -1.98 2.71 9.37
N LYS A 54 -2.16 2.54 10.68
CA LYS A 54 -1.22 3.03 11.71
C LYS A 54 -0.94 4.53 11.51
N THR A 55 0.30 4.87 11.14
CA THR A 55 0.77 6.24 10.89
C THR A 55 0.95 6.52 9.40
N TYR A 56 0.60 5.58 8.53
CA TYR A 56 0.80 5.66 7.08
C TYR A 56 -0.51 6.02 6.37
N LEU A 57 -0.37 6.74 5.25
CA LEU A 57 -1.45 7.01 4.31
C LEU A 57 -1.05 6.45 2.96
N PHE A 58 -1.49 5.24 2.66
CA PHE A 58 -1.17 4.61 1.39
C PHE A 58 -2.11 5.10 0.30
N ASP A 59 -1.58 5.59 -0.81
CA ASP A 59 -2.36 6.00 -1.98
C ASP A 59 -2.14 5.12 -3.21
N GLY A 60 -1.20 4.18 -3.13
CA GLY A 60 -0.99 3.20 -4.18
C GLY A 60 -0.11 2.04 -3.77
N TRP A 61 -0.20 0.96 -4.54
CA TRP A 61 0.62 -0.24 -4.38
C TRP A 61 1.18 -0.75 -5.71
N GLY A 62 2.21 -1.56 -5.64
CA GLY A 62 2.80 -2.26 -6.77
C GLY A 62 3.40 -3.58 -6.34
N ASN A 63 3.74 -4.43 -7.31
CA ASN A 63 4.46 -5.67 -7.01
C ASN A 63 5.90 -5.32 -6.62
N VAL A 64 6.48 -6.06 -5.67
CA VAL A 64 7.94 -6.04 -5.50
C VAL A 64 8.53 -6.50 -6.83
N LEU A 65 9.29 -5.63 -7.51
CA LEU A 65 10.00 -6.00 -8.72
C LEU A 65 11.05 -7.04 -8.32
N GLY A 66 10.64 -8.31 -8.34
CA GLY A 66 11.54 -9.45 -8.21
C GLY A 66 12.46 -9.47 -9.42
N GLY A 67 13.76 -9.31 -9.16
CA GLY A 67 14.81 -9.74 -10.07
C GLY A 67 15.04 -11.24 -9.95
#